data_AF-A0A4Z2BGU3-F1
#
_entry.id   AF-A0A4Z2BGU3-F1
#
_cell.length_a   1.000
_cell.length_b   1.000
_cell.length_c   1.000
_cell.angle_alpha   90.00
_cell.angle_beta   90.00
_cell.angle_gamma   90.00
#
_symmetry.space_group_name_H-M   'P 1'
#
loop_
_entity.id
_entity.type
_entity.pdbx_description
1 polymer ?
#
loop_
_entity_poly.entity_id
_entity_poly.type
_entity_poly.pdbx_seq_one_letter_code
_entity_poly.pdbx_strand_id
1 'polypeptide(L)'
;MTNFPLSGRYCRQYENAQKMISQKAQVVLLLDAEMVNSLQVGINFKKSPEDGKSYILYKSKSGIKACKNQCKHQGGLFIKDIEDLDGRTVKCTKHNWKLNMLTMKYMNPPDSFMQDELGKFLYIEEFSLKFRSFFSRLSLEAAIYSRLSLVTWLVN
;
A
#
# COMPACT_ATOMS: atom_id res chain seq x y z
N MET A 1 -60.08 -10.99 20.42
CA MET A 1 -58.98 -11.58 19.61
C MET A 1 -58.26 -10.43 18.93
N THR A 2 -57.04 -10.18 19.37
CA THR A 2 -56.27 -8.95 19.15
C THR A 2 -55.54 -9.00 17.81
N ASN A 3 -55.82 -8.04 16.93
CA ASN A 3 -55.02 -7.75 15.74
C ASN A 3 -53.68 -7.15 16.17
N PHE A 4 -52.58 -7.85 15.90
CA PHE A 4 -51.23 -7.31 16.06
C PHE A 4 -50.84 -6.51 14.81
N PRO A 5 -50.34 -5.26 14.94
CA PRO A 5 -49.84 -4.49 13.82
C PRO A 5 -48.42 -4.95 13.46
N LEU A 6 -48.19 -5.22 12.17
CA LEU A 6 -46.85 -5.52 11.63
C LEU A 6 -45.96 -4.28 11.77
N SER A 7 -45.06 -4.33 12.75
CA SER A 7 -44.11 -3.26 13.05
C SER A 7 -43.07 -3.09 11.93
N GLY A 8 -42.96 -1.88 11.38
CA GLY A 8 -41.93 -1.41 10.45
C GLY A 8 -40.51 -1.34 11.01
N ARG A 9 -40.11 -2.29 11.87
CA ARG A 9 -38.72 -2.43 12.36
C ARG A 9 -37.90 -3.46 11.59
N TYR A 10 -38.54 -4.34 10.83
CA TYR A 10 -37.85 -5.42 10.13
C TYR A 10 -37.15 -4.96 8.84
N CYS A 11 -37.63 -3.89 8.18
CA CYS A 11 -36.96 -3.35 6.97
C CYS A 11 -35.66 -2.58 7.26
N ARG A 12 -35.51 -1.92 8.43
CA ARG A 12 -34.29 -1.13 8.74
C ARG A 12 -33.05 -1.98 8.99
N GLN A 13 -33.21 -3.27 9.27
CA GLN A 13 -32.08 -4.16 9.51
C GLN A 13 -31.40 -4.60 8.22
N TYR A 14 -32.11 -4.61 7.08
CA TYR A 14 -31.54 -5.00 5.79
C TYR A 14 -30.82 -3.86 5.06
N GLU A 15 -31.19 -2.59 5.29
CA GLU A 15 -30.48 -1.43 4.72
C GLU A 15 -29.09 -1.22 5.36
N ASN A 16 -28.91 -1.63 6.62
CA ASN A 16 -27.62 -1.53 7.31
C ASN A 16 -26.62 -2.64 6.92
N ALA A 17 -27.08 -3.70 6.25
CA ALA A 17 -26.22 -4.79 5.79
C ALA A 17 -25.51 -4.51 4.45
N GLN A 18 -25.90 -3.44 3.74
CA GLN A 18 -25.36 -3.11 2.41
C GLN A 18 -24.16 -2.16 2.39
N LYS A 19 -23.61 -1.76 3.55
CA LYS A 19 -22.33 -1.05 3.57
C LYS A 19 -21.16 -2.03 3.52
N MET A 20 -21.18 -2.93 2.53
CA MET A 20 -20.02 -3.69 2.11
C MET A 20 -19.03 -2.68 1.52
N ILE A 21 -18.01 -2.33 2.30
CA ILE A 21 -16.94 -1.44 1.89
C ILE A 21 -16.29 -2.07 0.66
N SER A 22 -16.53 -1.48 -0.51
CA SER A 22 -15.78 -1.82 -1.72
C SER A 22 -14.29 -1.53 -1.45
N GLN A 23 -13.51 -2.58 -1.20
CA GLN A 23 -12.07 -2.46 -0.99
C GLN A 23 -11.40 -2.36 -2.35
N LYS A 24 -11.00 -1.13 -2.71
CA LYS A 24 -10.25 -0.89 -3.95
C LYS A 24 -8.75 -0.80 -3.62
N ALA A 25 -7.96 -1.71 -4.18
CA ALA A 25 -6.52 -1.58 -4.16
C ALA A 25 -6.09 -0.44 -5.10
N GLN A 26 -5.18 0.40 -4.64
CA GLN A 26 -4.60 1.49 -5.43
C GLN A 26 -3.08 1.40 -5.35
N VAL A 27 -2.42 1.52 -6.51
CA VAL A 27 -0.98 1.72 -6.57
C VAL A 27 -0.69 3.15 -6.14
N VAL A 28 0.11 3.31 -5.09
CA VAL A 28 0.41 4.63 -4.52
C VAL A 28 1.85 5.09 -4.80
N LEU A 29 2.73 4.16 -5.15
CA LEU A 29 4.12 4.44 -5.48
C LEU A 29 4.62 3.39 -6.49
N LEU A 30 5.15 3.86 -7.60
CA LEU A 30 5.81 3.05 -8.62
C LEU A 30 7.31 3.33 -8.56
N LEU A 31 8.11 2.26 -8.47
CA LEU A 31 9.56 2.32 -8.51
C LEU A 31 10.06 1.30 -9.53
N ASP A 32 10.84 1.76 -10.49
CA ASP A 32 11.55 0.90 -11.42
C ASP A 32 12.80 0.30 -10.76
N ALA A 33 13.47 -0.61 -11.49
CA ALA A 33 14.66 -1.30 -11.00
C ALA A 33 15.82 -0.34 -10.70
N GLU A 34 16.01 0.71 -11.51
CA GLU A 34 17.09 1.69 -11.33
C GLU A 34 16.86 2.55 -10.08
N MET A 35 15.63 2.98 -9.86
CA MET A 35 15.18 3.68 -8.65
C MET A 35 15.37 2.81 -7.42
N VAL A 36 15.02 1.52 -7.50
CA VAL A 36 15.23 0.56 -6.39
C VAL A 36 16.72 0.35 -6.11
N ASN A 37 17.55 0.27 -7.15
CA ASN A 37 18.99 0.09 -7.02
C ASN A 37 19.67 1.31 -6.42
N SER A 38 19.23 2.52 -6.79
CA SER A 38 19.74 3.78 -6.25
C SER A 38 19.27 4.11 -4.82
N LEU A 39 18.29 3.38 -4.27
CA LEU A 39 17.95 3.51 -2.85
C LEU A 39 19.15 3.15 -1.98
N GLN A 40 19.44 4.01 -1.01
CA GLN A 40 20.46 3.77 0.00
C GLN A 40 20.01 2.63 0.92
N VAL A 41 20.95 1.86 1.45
CA VAL A 41 20.64 0.90 2.52
C VAL A 41 20.18 1.68 3.75
N GLY A 42 19.05 1.27 4.33
CA GLY A 42 18.37 1.97 5.42
C GLY A 42 17.16 2.78 4.95
N ILE A 43 16.91 3.90 5.64
CA ILE A 43 15.71 4.73 5.46
C ILE A 43 15.85 5.68 4.27
N ASN A 44 14.85 5.69 3.41
CA ASN A 44 14.70 6.57 2.26
C ASN A 44 13.31 7.21 2.27
N PHE A 45 13.20 8.49 1.97
CA PHE A 45 11.92 9.18 1.83
C PHE A 45 11.63 9.46 0.37
N LYS A 46 10.43 9.10 -0.10
CA LYS A 46 9.96 9.39 -1.46
C LYS A 46 8.62 10.07 -1.42
N LYS A 47 8.37 10.97 -2.37
CA LYS A 47 7.05 11.55 -2.60
C LYS A 47 6.49 10.93 -3.86
N SER A 48 5.24 10.52 -3.81
CA SER A 48 4.56 10.05 -5.02
C SER A 48 4.09 11.27 -5.82
N PRO A 49 4.36 11.30 -7.14
CA PRO A 49 3.89 12.37 -8.00
C PRO A 49 2.37 12.31 -8.20
N GLU A 50 1.74 11.14 -8.06
CA GLU A 50 0.31 10.96 -8.34
C GLU A 50 -0.59 11.50 -7.22
N ASP A 51 -0.23 11.25 -5.96
CA ASP A 51 -1.05 11.64 -4.80
C ASP A 51 -0.43 12.77 -3.95
N GLY A 52 0.79 13.19 -4.28
CA GLY A 52 1.56 14.21 -3.55
C GLY A 52 1.98 13.80 -2.13
N LYS A 53 1.72 12.56 -1.70
CA LYS A 53 2.01 12.08 -0.35
C LYS A 53 3.43 11.58 -0.24
N SER A 54 3.94 11.64 0.99
CA SER A 54 5.26 11.12 1.32
C SER A 54 5.17 9.70 1.86
N TYR A 55 6.13 8.89 1.46
CA TYR A 55 6.31 7.49 1.77
C TYR A 55 7.71 7.27 2.32
N ILE A 56 7.83 6.33 3.26
CA ILE A 56 9.10 5.90 3.84
C ILE A 56 9.39 4.51 3.31
N LEU A 57 10.59 4.33 2.75
CA LEU A 57 11.10 3.06 2.27
C LEU A 57 12.30 2.66 3.11
N TYR A 58 12.30 1.41 3.55
CA TYR A 58 13.40 0.83 4.31
C TYR A 58 14.02 -0.31 3.52
N LYS A 59 15.22 -0.08 3.01
CA LYS A 59 15.99 -1.08 2.25
C LYS A 59 16.93 -1.82 3.19
N SER A 60 16.75 -3.12 3.27
CA SER A 60 17.58 -4.04 4.05
C SER A 60 18.14 -5.15 3.14
N LYS A 61 19.05 -5.97 3.67
CA LYS A 61 19.57 -7.15 2.94
C LYS A 61 18.45 -8.14 2.59
N SER A 62 17.39 -8.22 3.39
CA SER A 62 16.24 -9.10 3.17
C SER A 62 15.17 -8.50 2.25
N GLY A 63 15.39 -7.32 1.68
CA GLY A 63 14.46 -6.63 0.79
C GLY A 63 14.01 -5.27 1.30
N ILE A 64 12.96 -4.73 0.67
CA ILE A 64 12.50 -3.35 0.88
C ILE A 64 11.16 -3.36 1.57
N LYS A 65 10.98 -2.64 2.67
CA LYS A 65 9.68 -2.38 3.28
C LYS A 65 9.24 -0.96 3.00
N ALA A 66 7.94 -0.69 3.02
CA ALA A 66 7.42 0.66 2.82
C ALA A 66 6.22 0.95 3.72
N CYS A 67 6.05 2.21 4.09
CA CYS A 67 4.86 2.70 4.77
C CYS A 67 4.56 4.16 4.38
N LYS A 68 3.36 4.64 4.69
CA LYS A 68 3.03 6.06 4.57
C LYS A 68 3.86 6.87 5.57
N ASN A 69 4.37 8.01 5.15
CA ASN A 69 5.06 8.95 6.03
C ASN A 69 4.06 9.79 6.83
N GLN A 70 3.24 9.12 7.64
CA GLN A 70 2.26 9.77 8.51
C GLN A 70 2.22 9.01 9.83
N CYS A 71 2.50 9.71 10.93
CA CYS A 71 2.41 9.12 12.25
C CYS A 71 0.95 8.85 12.62
N LYS A 72 0.64 7.61 13.04
CA LYS A 72 -0.71 7.19 13.43
C LYS A 72 -1.20 7.80 14.74
N HIS A 73 -0.32 8.36 15.57
CA HIS A 73 -0.70 8.94 16.85
C HIS A 73 -1.78 10.03 16.71
N GLN A 74 -1.38 11.20 16.22
CA GLN A 74 -2.25 12.36 15.96
C GLN A 74 -1.73 13.09 14.71
N GLY A 75 -1.26 12.29 13.75
CA GLY A 75 -0.54 12.78 12.60
C GLY A 75 0.88 13.27 12.91
N GLY A 76 1.43 14.01 11.95
CA GLY A 76 2.83 14.40 11.92
C GLY A 76 3.62 13.55 10.93
N LEU A 77 4.74 14.09 10.47
CA LEU A 77 5.64 13.38 9.56
C LEU A 77 6.77 12.76 10.36
N PHE A 78 7.36 11.73 9.80
CA PHE A 78 8.57 11.14 10.31
C PHE A 78 9.80 11.73 9.61
N ILE A 79 10.86 11.86 10.39
CA ILE A 79 12.21 12.20 9.94
C ILE A 79 13.19 11.13 10.41
N LYS A 80 14.35 11.03 9.77
CA LYS A 80 15.41 10.11 10.22
C LYS A 80 15.82 10.50 11.64
N ASP A 81 15.93 9.51 12.53
CA ASP A 81 16.46 9.75 13.86
C ASP A 81 17.99 9.77 13.80
N ILE A 82 18.60 10.93 14.06
CA ILE A 82 20.07 11.09 14.02
C ILE A 82 20.77 10.39 15.18
N GLU A 83 20.03 10.11 16.25
CA GLU A 83 20.53 9.38 17.43
C GLU A 83 20.56 7.86 17.19
N ASP A 84 19.89 7.39 16.13
CA ASP A 84 19.82 5.97 15.82
C ASP A 84 21.04 5.52 15.03
N LEU A 85 21.97 4.87 15.72
CA LEU A 85 23.19 4.30 15.14
C LEU A 85 22.88 3.21 14.11
N ASP A 86 21.75 2.51 14.27
CA ASP A 86 21.37 1.41 13.38
C ASP A 86 20.68 1.90 12.09
N GLY A 87 20.31 3.19 12.01
CA GLY A 87 19.69 3.80 10.84
C GLY A 87 18.36 3.16 10.40
N ARG A 88 17.62 2.56 11.33
CA ARG A 88 16.34 1.85 11.13
C ARG A 88 15.15 2.52 11.80
N THR A 89 15.39 3.60 12.54
CA THR A 89 14.40 4.31 13.34
C THR A 89 14.11 5.66 12.74
N VAL A 90 12.83 6.00 12.69
CA VAL A 90 12.36 7.34 12.35
C VAL A 90 11.65 7.96 13.55
N LYS A 91 11.81 9.28 13.71
CA LYS A 91 11.21 10.06 14.79
C LYS A 91 10.10 10.96 14.24
N CYS A 92 8.94 10.95 14.89
CA CYS A 92 7.83 11.84 14.55
C CYS A 92 8.18 13.28 14.94
N THR A 93 7.99 14.23 14.02
CA THR A 93 8.32 15.64 14.22
C THR A 93 7.46 16.35 15.27
N LYS A 94 6.26 15.83 15.56
CA LYS A 94 5.32 16.47 16.50
C LYS A 94 5.54 16.04 17.95
N HIS A 95 5.69 14.74 18.18
CA HIS A 95 5.63 14.16 19.52
C HIS A 95 6.90 13.38 19.89
N ASN A 96 7.89 13.32 18.99
CA ASN A 96 9.14 12.57 19.16
C ASN A 96 8.97 11.06 19.34
N TRP A 97 7.79 10.51 19.01
CA TRP A 97 7.57 9.07 19.00
C TRP A 97 8.44 8.42 17.94
N LYS A 98 9.09 7.31 18.32
CA LYS A 98 10.03 6.58 17.47
C LYS A 98 9.35 5.36 16.85
N LEU A 99 9.53 5.15 15.55
CA LEU A 99 9.03 4.00 14.80
C LEU A 99 10.22 3.20 14.25
N ASN A 100 10.24 1.90 14.52
CA ASN A 100 11.22 0.99 13.94
C ASN A 100 10.74 0.50 12.58
N MET A 101 11.48 0.80 11.51
CA MET A 101 11.08 0.50 10.13
C MET A 101 11.21 -0.98 9.74
N LEU A 102 11.99 -1.76 10.49
CA LEU A 102 12.12 -3.20 10.27
C LEU A 102 10.86 -3.92 10.76
N THR A 103 10.41 -3.58 11.98
CA THR A 103 9.28 -4.23 12.65
C THR A 103 7.95 -3.52 12.44
N MET A 104 7.94 -2.28 11.94
CA MET A 104 6.78 -1.39 11.87
C MET A 104 6.12 -1.09 13.23
N LYS A 105 6.85 -1.31 14.33
CA LYS A 105 6.37 -1.05 15.69
C LYS A 105 6.90 0.25 16.23
N TYR A 106 6.04 0.96 16.96
CA TYR A 106 6.44 2.11 17.75
C TYR A 106 7.26 1.65 18.95
N MET A 107 8.36 2.34 19.21
CA MET A 107 9.29 2.03 20.30
C MET A 107 8.98 2.80 21.58
N ASN A 108 8.33 3.96 21.44
CA ASN A 108 7.96 4.80 22.57
C ASN A 108 6.66 5.56 22.25
N PRO A 109 5.56 5.32 22.98
CA PRO A 109 5.41 4.27 24.00
C PRO A 109 5.44 2.86 23.37
N PRO A 110 6.03 1.85 24.04
CA PRO A 110 5.98 0.47 23.60
C PRO A 110 4.53 -0.05 23.65
N ASP A 111 4.24 -1.09 22.87
CA ASP A 111 2.93 -1.76 22.81
C ASP A 111 1.74 -0.85 22.51
N SER A 112 1.99 0.24 21.78
CA SER A 112 0.95 1.16 21.32
C SER A 112 0.22 0.64 20.09
N PHE A 113 0.63 1.06 18.89
CA PHE A 113 0.07 0.61 17.62
C PHE A 113 1.20 0.27 16.64
N MET A 114 0.84 -0.37 15.53
CA MET A 114 1.77 -0.65 14.44
C MET A 114 1.47 0.23 13.25
N GLN A 115 2.52 0.59 12.51
CA GLN A 115 2.35 1.25 11.23
C GLN A 115 1.92 0.24 10.17
N ASP A 116 1.04 0.65 9.25
CA ASP A 116 0.63 -0.23 8.15
C ASP A 116 1.77 -0.33 7.14
N GLU A 117 2.29 -1.55 6.96
CA GLU A 117 3.20 -1.87 5.86
C GLU A 117 2.41 -1.82 4.55
N LEU A 118 2.93 -1.11 3.56
CA LEU A 118 2.37 -1.11 2.21
C LEU A 118 2.69 -2.44 1.54
N GLY A 119 1.64 -3.06 0.99
CA GLY A 119 1.78 -4.29 0.20
C GLY A 119 2.73 -4.07 -0.97
N LYS A 120 3.65 -5.02 -1.18
CA LYS A 120 4.55 -5.03 -2.34
C LYS A 120 3.91 -5.85 -3.43
N PHE A 121 3.50 -5.19 -4.52
CA PHE A 121 3.17 -5.88 -5.76
C PHE A 121 4.43 -5.83 -6.63
N LEU A 122 5.20 -6.91 -6.62
CA LEU A 122 6.33 -7.08 -7.52
C LEU A 122 5.77 -7.43 -8.90
N TYR A 123 5.74 -6.47 -9.83
CA TYR A 123 5.63 -6.80 -11.24
C TYR A 123 7.02 -7.16 -11.73
N ILE A 124 7.31 -8.46 -11.72
CA ILE A 124 8.49 -8.99 -12.39
C ILE A 124 8.16 -8.98 -13.89
N GLU A 125 9.00 -8.36 -14.72
CA GLU A 125 8.95 -8.46 -16.19
C GLU A 125 9.09 -9.91 -16.72
N GLU A 126 9.13 -10.93 -15.85
CA GLU A 126 9.11 -12.34 -16.25
C GLU A 126 7.75 -12.79 -16.82
N PHE A 127 6.74 -11.92 -16.86
CA PHE A 127 5.49 -12.24 -17.55
C PHE A 127 5.58 -12.18 -19.09
N SER A 128 6.67 -11.68 -19.67
CA SER A 128 6.84 -11.65 -21.14
C SER A 128 7.07 -13.05 -21.76
N LEU A 129 7.69 -13.98 -21.03
CA LEU A 129 8.11 -15.27 -21.62
C LEU A 129 7.23 -16.48 -21.25
N LYS A 130 6.52 -16.46 -20.11
CA LYS A 130 5.59 -17.55 -19.77
C LYS A 130 4.19 -17.41 -20.36
N PHE A 131 3.77 -16.20 -20.76
CA PHE A 131 2.49 -16.02 -21.45
C PHE A 131 2.56 -16.31 -22.96
N ARG A 132 3.76 -16.31 -23.56
CA ARG A 132 3.96 -16.73 -24.96
C ARG A 132 3.62 -18.21 -25.20
N SER A 133 3.77 -19.10 -24.22
CA SER A 133 3.40 -20.51 -24.40
C SER A 133 1.89 -20.77 -24.23
N PHE A 134 1.16 -19.88 -23.55
CA PHE A 134 -0.29 -20.01 -23.39
C PHE A 134 -1.08 -19.44 -24.57
N PHE A 135 -0.52 -18.45 -25.28
CA PHE A 135 -1.15 -17.81 -26.44
C PHE A 135 -0.64 -18.31 -27.81
N SER A 136 0.01 -19.47 -27.87
CA SER A 136 0.40 -20.08 -29.16
C SER A 136 -0.77 -20.72 -29.93
N ARG A 137 -2.02 -20.55 -29.46
CA ARG A 137 -3.21 -21.17 -30.04
C ARG A 137 -4.39 -20.23 -30.32
N LEU A 138 -4.11 -18.98 -30.65
CA LEU A 138 -5.04 -18.18 -31.45
C LEU A 138 -4.26 -17.55 -32.59
N SER A 139 -4.81 -17.78 -33.78
CA SER A 139 -4.27 -17.55 -35.10
C SER A 139 -3.82 -16.10 -35.35
N LEU A 140 -2.92 -15.98 -36.32
CA LEU A 140 -2.45 -14.73 -36.93
C LEU A 140 -3.54 -13.67 -37.02
N GLU A 141 -3.35 -12.54 -36.33
CA GLU A 141 -3.45 -11.17 -36.86
C GLU A 141 -3.33 -10.16 -35.70
N ALA A 142 -2.83 -8.96 -36.02
CA ALA A 142 -2.65 -7.80 -35.14
C ALA A 142 -1.31 -7.67 -34.37
N ALA A 143 -0.20 -7.73 -35.12
CA ALA A 143 0.73 -6.60 -35.04
C ALA A 143 -0.05 -5.34 -35.45
N ILE A 144 0.22 -4.18 -34.83
CA ILE A 144 -0.51 -2.89 -34.90
C ILE A 144 -1.47 -2.72 -33.72
N TYR A 145 -0.96 -2.15 -32.62
CA TYR A 145 -1.56 -1.00 -31.91
C TYR A 145 -0.58 -0.54 -30.82
N SER A 146 0.49 0.11 -31.28
CA SER A 146 1.18 1.12 -30.48
C SER A 146 0.22 2.30 -30.29
N ARG A 147 0.05 2.76 -29.05
CA ARG A 147 -0.67 3.99 -28.65
C ARG A 147 -2.21 3.86 -28.60
N LEU A 148 -2.77 4.33 -27.48
CA LEU A 148 -4.19 4.51 -27.09
C LEU A 148 -4.89 3.37 -26.33
N SER A 149 -5.02 3.60 -25.01
CA SER A 149 -6.24 3.53 -24.18
C SER A 149 -7.08 2.25 -24.04
N LEU A 150 -7.72 2.17 -22.86
CA LEU A 150 -8.86 1.33 -22.42
C LEU A 150 -8.53 -0.06 -21.85
N VAL A 151 -8.74 -0.30 -20.53
CA VAL A 151 -9.99 -0.82 -19.89
C VAL A 151 -10.11 -2.32 -20.25
N THR A 152 -10.01 -3.32 -19.35
CA THR A 152 -10.87 -3.59 -18.18
C THR A 152 -10.55 -4.93 -17.45
N TRP A 153 -11.07 -5.04 -16.20
CA TRP A 153 -11.51 -6.21 -15.36
C TRP A 153 -10.46 -7.27 -14.92
N LEU A 154 -10.53 -7.96 -13.76
CA LEU A 154 -11.58 -8.31 -12.76
C LEU A 154 -10.97 -8.26 -11.33
N VAL A 155 -11.58 -7.59 -10.35
CA VAL A 155 -12.44 -8.16 -9.29
C VAL A 155 -12.10 -9.60 -8.86
N ASN A 156 -11.55 -9.71 -7.65
CA ASN A 156 -12.03 -10.62 -6.61
C ASN A 156 -11.95 -9.88 -5.28
#